data_AF-A0A1H8BHE1-F1
#
_entry.id   AF-A0A1H8BHE1-F1
#
_cell.length_a   1.000
_cell.length_b   1.000
_cell.length_c   1.000
_cell.angle_alpha   90.00
_cell.angle_beta   90.00
_cell.angle_gamma   90.00
#
_symmetry.space_group_name_H-M   'P 1'
#
loop_
_entity.id
_entity.type
_entity.pdbx_description
1 polymer ?
#
loop_
_entity_poly.entity_id
_entity_poly.type
_entity_poly.pdbx_seq_one_letter_code
_entity_poly.pdbx_strand_id
1 'polypeptide(L)'
;MRMNAAVVLALCGWLTGCGAGGGSGGDAGPVVVPADLDVTDPRTLPTTGRATYDGYMRAELPTGDDGSRENYLADLRMEVNFATGFDQIRGQATGFEAGGARRLGGALTISGGDVYRDTDTSAAYTFDGALNGTLTDGSDDYLIDAEIEGDFLGADQTAVGGLVFGDITGPEGIDIFDGTFAADRVAD
;
A
#
# COMPACT_ATOMS: atom_id res chain seq x y z
N MET A 1 26.06 -1.24 -25.42
CA MET A 1 25.55 0.12 -25.66
C MET A 1 24.09 0.01 -26.12
N ARG A 2 23.14 0.18 -25.20
CA ARG A 2 21.72 0.31 -25.52
C ARG A 2 21.26 1.67 -24.99
N MET A 3 20.78 2.51 -25.90
CA MET A 3 20.23 3.83 -25.61
C MET A 3 18.82 3.65 -25.06
N ASN A 4 18.57 4.09 -23.82
CA ASN A 4 17.21 4.22 -23.29
C ASN A 4 16.62 5.53 -23.80
N ALA A 5 15.56 5.42 -24.58
CA ALA A 5 14.74 6.53 -25.02
C ALA A 5 13.79 6.92 -23.88
N ALA A 6 14.01 8.10 -23.28
CA ALA A 6 13.04 8.73 -22.41
C ALA A 6 11.90 9.30 -23.28
N VAL A 7 10.68 8.81 -23.07
CA VAL A 7 9.48 9.39 -23.67
C VAL A 7 8.84 10.29 -22.61
N VAL A 8 9.01 11.60 -22.80
CA VAL A 8 8.28 12.63 -22.04
C VAL A 8 7.13 13.09 -22.92
N LEU A 9 5.89 12.69 -22.59
CA LEU A 9 4.69 13.21 -23.24
C LEU A 9 4.24 14.47 -22.50
N ALA A 10 4.61 15.64 -23.03
CA ALA A 10 4.08 16.93 -22.61
C ALA A 10 3.07 17.41 -23.66
N LEU A 11 1.77 17.32 -23.34
CA LEU A 11 0.70 17.91 -24.13
C LEU A 11 0.24 19.22 -23.47
N CYS A 12 0.61 20.33 -24.09
CA CYS A 12 0.01 21.63 -23.85
C CYS A 12 -1.33 21.74 -24.59
N GLY A 13 -2.39 22.12 -23.87
CA GLY A 13 -3.66 22.54 -24.45
C GLY A 13 -4.37 23.50 -23.50
N TRP A 14 -4.47 24.76 -23.92
CA TRP A 14 -5.13 25.85 -23.21
C TRP A 14 -6.66 25.72 -23.34
N LEU A 15 -7.41 26.04 -22.28
CA LEU A 15 -8.74 26.68 -22.35
C LEU A 15 -9.16 27.19 -20.95
N THR A 16 -9.33 28.50 -20.85
CA THR A 16 -9.90 29.24 -19.71
C THR A 16 -11.40 28.98 -19.59
N GLY A 17 -11.83 28.45 -18.44
CA GLY A 17 -13.22 28.42 -17.97
C GLY A 17 -13.26 28.73 -16.49
N CYS A 18 -13.66 29.96 -16.13
CA CYS A 18 -13.95 30.36 -14.76
C CYS A 18 -15.32 29.78 -14.38
N GLY A 19 -15.32 28.67 -13.66
CA GLY A 19 -16.49 28.02 -13.07
C GLY A 19 -16.14 27.57 -11.65
N ALA A 20 -16.91 28.06 -10.68
CA ALA A 20 -16.72 27.87 -9.26
C ALA A 20 -16.84 26.41 -8.80
N GLY A 21 -16.10 26.05 -7.74
CA GLY A 21 -16.24 24.77 -7.04
C GLY A 21 -14.96 23.94 -6.91
N GLY A 22 -13.79 24.58 -6.77
CA GLY A 22 -12.52 23.87 -6.59
C GLY A 22 -12.30 23.43 -5.14
N GLY A 23 -12.96 22.36 -4.72
CA GLY A 23 -12.46 21.54 -3.63
C GLY A 23 -11.22 20.83 -4.15
N SER A 24 -10.04 21.43 -3.97
CA SER A 24 -8.78 20.70 -4.14
C SER A 24 -8.72 19.65 -3.04
N GLY A 25 -9.33 18.49 -3.28
CA GLY A 25 -8.93 17.27 -2.60
C GLY A 25 -7.43 17.16 -2.84
N GLY A 26 -6.64 17.40 -1.80
CA GLY A 26 -5.20 17.26 -1.88
C GLY A 26 -4.89 15.84 -2.32
N ASP A 27 -4.40 15.69 -3.55
CA ASP A 27 -3.84 14.43 -3.99
C ASP A 27 -2.77 14.05 -2.97
N ALA A 28 -3.05 13.03 -2.16
CA ALA A 28 -1.99 12.36 -1.43
C ALA A 28 -0.90 12.05 -2.47
N GLY A 29 0.34 12.47 -2.23
CA GLY A 29 1.44 12.26 -3.18
C GLY A 29 1.62 10.76 -3.47
N PRO A 30 2.05 10.37 -4.69
CA PRO A 30 2.20 8.96 -5.08
C PRO A 30 3.03 8.20 -4.04
N VAL A 31 2.62 6.97 -3.70
CA VAL A 31 3.50 6.02 -3.03
C VAL A 31 4.57 5.66 -4.05
N VAL A 32 5.77 6.21 -3.91
CA VAL A 32 6.86 6.00 -4.87
C VAL A 32 7.63 4.75 -4.47
N VAL A 33 7.33 3.64 -5.12
CA VAL A 33 8.33 2.56 -5.24
C VAL A 33 9.43 3.10 -6.16
N PRO A 34 10.72 3.02 -5.80
CA PRO A 34 11.78 3.40 -6.72
C PRO A 34 11.64 2.55 -8.00
N ALA A 35 11.40 3.20 -9.13
CA ALA A 35 11.09 2.53 -10.40
C ALA A 35 12.24 1.64 -10.94
N ASP A 36 13.39 1.67 -10.28
CA ASP A 36 14.63 1.01 -10.69
C ASP A 36 14.97 -0.23 -9.85
N LEU A 37 14.09 -0.67 -8.93
CA LEU A 37 14.32 -1.90 -8.18
C LEU A 37 13.70 -3.11 -8.87
N ASP A 38 14.53 -4.08 -9.21
CA ASP A 38 14.09 -5.38 -9.69
C ASP A 38 13.46 -6.19 -8.55
N VAL A 39 12.48 -7.05 -8.89
CA VAL A 39 11.95 -8.05 -7.96
C VAL A 39 13.07 -9.03 -7.58
N THR A 40 13.23 -9.24 -6.28
CA THR A 40 14.19 -10.22 -5.73
C THR A 40 13.80 -11.62 -6.17
N ASP A 41 14.75 -12.45 -6.61
CA ASP A 41 14.48 -13.89 -6.81
C ASP A 41 14.05 -14.53 -5.47
N PRO A 42 12.81 -15.02 -5.32
CA PRO A 42 12.28 -15.51 -4.06
C PRO A 42 13.07 -16.70 -3.50
N ARG A 43 13.79 -17.44 -4.35
CA ARG A 43 14.66 -18.57 -3.95
C ARG A 43 15.93 -18.10 -3.23
N THR A 44 16.26 -16.82 -3.36
CA THR A 44 17.44 -16.20 -2.73
C THR A 44 17.10 -15.50 -1.41
N LEU A 45 15.81 -15.44 -1.04
CA LEU A 45 15.39 -14.85 0.23
C LEU A 45 16.02 -15.59 1.41
N PRO A 46 16.39 -14.87 2.49
CA PRO A 46 16.90 -15.50 3.69
C PRO A 46 15.94 -16.59 4.22
N THR A 47 16.53 -17.62 4.83
CA THR A 47 15.81 -18.68 5.56
C THR A 47 15.93 -18.51 7.07
N THR A 48 16.62 -17.45 7.51
CA THR A 48 16.80 -17.08 8.92
C THR A 48 16.88 -15.56 9.03
N GLY A 49 16.77 -15.05 10.26
CA GLY A 49 16.87 -13.62 10.53
C GLY A 49 15.54 -12.89 10.44
N ARG A 50 15.60 -11.59 10.69
CA ARG A 50 14.46 -10.67 10.68
C ARG A 50 14.80 -9.44 9.87
N ALA A 51 13.79 -8.79 9.33
CA ALA A 51 13.90 -7.49 8.71
C ALA A 51 12.67 -6.65 9.10
N THR A 52 12.87 -5.35 9.15
CA THR A 52 11.79 -4.38 9.34
C THR A 52 11.77 -3.44 8.15
N TYR A 53 10.58 -3.06 7.72
CA TYR A 53 10.34 -2.14 6.63
C TYR A 53 9.42 -1.03 7.12
N ASP A 54 9.79 0.23 6.87
CA ASP A 54 8.98 1.40 7.15
C ASP A 54 8.66 2.12 5.82
N GLY A 55 7.42 2.57 5.67
CA GLY A 55 6.97 3.18 4.42
C GLY A 55 5.54 3.67 4.48
N TYR A 56 4.84 3.55 3.35
CA TYR A 56 3.50 4.08 3.19
C TYR A 56 2.57 3.11 2.49
N MET A 57 1.29 3.20 2.84
CA MET A 57 0.18 2.54 2.18
C MET A 57 -0.80 3.59 1.66
N ARG A 58 -1.31 3.39 0.45
CA ARG A 58 -2.42 4.13 -0.11
C ARG A 58 -3.64 3.22 -0.26
N ALA A 59 -4.81 3.70 0.12
CA ALA A 59 -6.09 3.01 -0.13
C ALA A 59 -7.17 4.00 -0.60
N GLU A 60 -7.97 3.60 -1.58
CA GLU A 60 -9.11 4.37 -2.07
C GLU A 60 -10.40 3.92 -1.37
N LEU A 61 -10.80 4.61 -0.29
CA LEU A 61 -11.88 4.19 0.60
C LEU A 61 -13.17 4.99 0.36
N PRO A 62 -14.36 4.35 0.28
CA PRO A 62 -15.68 4.98 0.17
C PRO A 62 -16.15 5.55 1.52
N THR A 63 -15.43 6.54 2.01
CA THR A 63 -15.65 7.19 3.32
C THR A 63 -16.09 8.65 3.20
N GLY A 64 -16.07 9.21 1.98
CA GLY A 64 -16.55 10.55 1.73
C GLY A 64 -18.07 10.64 1.78
N ASP A 65 -18.56 11.87 1.67
CA ASP A 65 -20.01 12.16 1.68
C ASP A 65 -20.72 11.31 0.63
N ASP A 66 -21.88 10.73 1.01
CA ASP A 66 -22.67 9.80 0.19
C ASP A 66 -21.89 8.58 -0.33
N GLY A 67 -20.86 8.13 0.39
CA GLY A 67 -20.02 6.98 0.02
C GLY A 67 -19.01 7.30 -1.09
N SER A 68 -18.73 8.57 -1.34
CA SER A 68 -17.69 8.96 -2.31
C SER A 68 -16.30 8.44 -1.91
N ARG A 69 -15.51 8.06 -2.91
CA ARG A 69 -14.18 7.46 -2.72
C ARG A 69 -13.13 8.53 -2.47
N GLU A 70 -12.27 8.28 -1.49
CA GLU A 70 -11.16 9.15 -1.12
C GLU A 70 -9.85 8.38 -1.00
N ASN A 71 -8.76 9.01 -1.45
CA ASN A 71 -7.43 8.44 -1.40
C ASN A 71 -6.77 8.77 -0.05
N TYR A 72 -6.61 7.75 0.80
CA TYR A 72 -5.88 7.87 2.06
C TYR A 72 -4.44 7.43 1.91
N LEU A 73 -3.54 8.16 2.55
CA LEU A 73 -2.15 7.77 2.78
C LEU A 73 -1.98 7.42 4.27
N ALA A 74 -1.34 6.30 4.56
CA ALA A 74 -1.05 5.83 5.91
C ALA A 74 0.43 5.49 6.05
N ASP A 75 0.98 5.70 7.24
CA ASP A 75 2.30 5.18 7.63
C ASP A 75 2.20 3.67 7.78
N LEU A 76 3.11 2.93 7.15
CA LEU A 76 3.21 1.49 7.19
C LEU A 76 4.49 1.06 7.90
N ARG A 77 4.37 0.12 8.84
CA ARG A 77 5.49 -0.64 9.40
C ARG A 77 5.24 -2.12 9.25
N MET A 78 6.18 -2.83 8.65
CA MET A 78 6.12 -4.26 8.41
C MET A 78 7.35 -4.97 8.97
N GLU A 79 7.14 -6.11 9.62
CA GLU A 79 8.16 -6.99 10.16
C GLU A 79 8.10 -8.33 9.46
N VAL A 80 9.26 -8.78 8.98
CA VAL A 80 9.41 -10.08 8.31
C VAL A 80 10.35 -10.95 9.12
N ASN A 81 9.88 -12.14 9.47
CA ASN A 81 10.67 -13.20 10.09
C ASN A 81 10.91 -14.32 9.08
N PHE A 82 12.15 -14.39 8.59
CA PHE A 82 12.53 -15.38 7.58
C PHE A 82 12.73 -16.79 8.15
N ALA A 83 12.84 -16.92 9.47
CA ALA A 83 13.10 -18.17 10.17
C ALA A 83 11.85 -19.02 10.44
N THR A 84 10.65 -18.46 10.35
CA THR A 84 9.40 -19.19 10.61
C THR A 84 8.86 -19.81 9.33
N GLY A 85 8.16 -20.94 9.46
CA GLY A 85 7.53 -21.62 8.32
C GLY A 85 6.14 -21.09 7.98
N PHE A 86 5.55 -20.26 8.84
CA PHE A 86 4.26 -19.58 8.68
C PHE A 86 4.24 -18.29 9.50
N ASP A 87 3.25 -17.42 9.29
CA ASP A 87 3.09 -16.11 9.95
C ASP A 87 4.39 -15.29 9.90
N GLN A 88 5.07 -15.35 8.76
CA GLN A 88 6.34 -14.70 8.54
C GLN A 88 6.21 -13.17 8.50
N ILE A 89 5.04 -12.66 8.11
CA ILE A 89 4.80 -11.23 7.93
C ILE A 89 3.78 -10.73 8.93
N ARG A 90 4.12 -9.63 9.60
CA ARG A 90 3.27 -8.87 10.52
C ARG A 90 3.52 -7.39 10.36
N GLY A 91 2.61 -6.56 10.86
CA GLY A 91 2.79 -5.12 10.74
C GLY A 91 1.56 -4.32 11.10
N GLN A 92 1.63 -3.03 10.85
CA GLN A 92 0.56 -2.09 11.10
C GLN A 92 0.58 -0.94 10.10
N ALA A 93 -0.60 -0.52 9.66
CA ALA A 93 -0.81 0.75 8.97
C ALA A 93 -1.59 1.72 9.88
N THR A 94 -1.11 2.95 10.02
CA THR A 94 -1.70 3.98 10.90
C THR A 94 -1.66 5.37 10.26
N GLY A 95 -2.42 6.31 10.81
CA GLY A 95 -2.29 7.72 10.39
C GLY A 95 -2.92 8.05 9.04
N PHE A 96 -3.97 7.32 8.65
CA PHE A 96 -4.73 7.52 7.42
C PHE A 96 -5.19 8.97 7.22
N GLU A 97 -4.66 9.63 6.21
CA GLU A 97 -4.96 11.02 5.87
C GLU A 97 -5.32 11.17 4.39
N ALA A 98 -6.41 11.89 4.10
CA ALA A 98 -6.84 12.25 2.76
C ALA A 98 -6.87 13.77 2.62
N GLY A 99 -6.35 14.29 1.50
CA GLY A 99 -6.51 15.70 1.17
C GLY A 99 -5.79 16.71 2.06
N GLY A 100 -4.97 16.26 3.02
CA GLY A 100 -4.40 17.15 4.04
C GLY A 100 -5.40 17.60 5.12
N ALA A 101 -6.63 17.10 5.10
CA ALA A 101 -7.75 17.68 5.85
C ALA A 101 -8.64 16.65 6.54
N ARG A 102 -8.87 15.48 5.93
CA ARG A 102 -9.62 14.39 6.57
C ARG A 102 -8.64 13.34 7.09
N ARG A 103 -8.86 12.90 8.32
CA ARG A 103 -8.03 11.90 8.99
C ARG A 103 -8.91 10.86 9.64
N LEU A 104 -8.63 9.59 9.36
CA LEU A 104 -9.29 8.49 10.05
C LEU A 104 -8.51 8.14 11.32
N GLY A 105 -9.23 7.93 12.42
CA GLY A 105 -8.70 7.28 13.60
C GLY A 105 -8.62 5.76 13.40
N GLY A 106 -7.91 5.08 14.31
CA GLY A 106 -7.75 3.62 14.25
C GLY A 106 -6.47 3.16 13.55
N ALA A 107 -6.41 1.88 13.23
CA ALA A 107 -5.26 1.22 12.63
C ALA A 107 -5.67 -0.08 11.94
N LEU A 108 -4.90 -0.47 10.93
CA LEU A 108 -5.00 -1.79 10.31
C LEU A 108 -3.80 -2.64 10.71
N THR A 109 -4.03 -3.91 10.99
CA THR A 109 -2.99 -4.86 11.43
C THR A 109 -2.74 -5.87 10.34
N ILE A 110 -1.47 -6.06 9.98
CA ILE A 110 -1.03 -7.14 9.10
C ILE A 110 -0.77 -8.38 9.95
N SER A 111 -1.37 -9.50 9.58
CA SER A 111 -1.25 -10.77 10.28
C SER A 111 -1.31 -11.96 9.34
N GLY A 112 -0.83 -13.11 9.79
CA GLY A 112 -0.98 -14.37 9.05
C GLY A 112 -0.23 -14.46 7.73
N GLY A 113 0.70 -13.54 7.45
CA GLY A 113 1.31 -13.46 6.12
C GLY A 113 2.44 -14.45 5.90
N ASP A 114 2.50 -15.05 4.72
CA ASP A 114 3.46 -16.09 4.36
C ASP A 114 4.38 -15.65 3.21
N VAL A 115 5.59 -16.22 3.14
CA VAL A 115 6.58 -15.95 2.08
C VAL A 115 6.73 -17.16 1.17
N TYR A 116 6.44 -16.97 -0.11
CA TYR A 116 6.47 -17.98 -1.14
C TYR A 116 7.80 -17.96 -1.91
N ARG A 117 8.75 -18.79 -1.47
CA ARG A 117 10.10 -18.86 -2.04
C ARG A 117 10.18 -19.52 -3.42
N ASP A 118 9.11 -20.21 -3.80
CA ASP A 118 9.06 -21.06 -4.99
C ASP A 118 8.25 -20.40 -6.12
N THR A 119 7.70 -19.20 -5.87
CA THR A 119 6.83 -18.47 -6.79
C THR A 119 7.54 -18.02 -8.07
N ASP A 120 6.82 -18.08 -9.19
CA ASP A 120 7.18 -17.39 -10.42
C ASP A 120 6.71 -15.92 -10.32
N THR A 121 7.65 -15.02 -10.10
CA THR A 121 7.40 -13.59 -9.90
C THR A 121 6.87 -12.86 -11.13
N SER A 122 6.83 -13.52 -12.30
CA SER A 122 6.14 -12.99 -13.48
C SER A 122 4.62 -13.24 -13.46
N ALA A 123 4.15 -14.10 -12.55
CA ALA A 123 2.77 -14.56 -12.50
C ALA A 123 2.09 -14.34 -11.13
N ALA A 124 2.85 -14.25 -10.04
CA ALA A 124 2.32 -14.07 -8.70
C ALA A 124 3.31 -13.36 -7.76
N TYR A 125 2.78 -12.82 -6.67
CA TYR A 125 3.54 -12.14 -5.62
C TYR A 125 4.31 -13.13 -4.72
N THR A 126 5.44 -12.68 -4.18
CA THR A 126 6.30 -13.49 -3.30
C THR A 126 5.81 -13.57 -1.86
N PHE A 127 4.82 -12.78 -1.46
CA PHE A 127 4.19 -12.89 -0.15
C PHE A 127 2.76 -12.36 -0.15
N ASP A 128 2.01 -12.76 0.89
CA ASP A 128 0.70 -12.20 1.23
C ASP A 128 0.56 -11.93 2.73
N GLY A 129 -0.60 -11.40 3.13
CA GLY A 129 -1.04 -11.36 4.52
C GLY A 129 -2.40 -10.70 4.69
N ALA A 130 -3.13 -11.06 5.75
CA ALA A 130 -4.40 -10.43 6.08
C ALA A 130 -4.15 -9.04 6.70
N LEU A 131 -4.91 -8.03 6.27
CA LEU A 131 -4.87 -6.65 6.72
C LEU A 131 -6.23 -6.21 7.24
N ASN A 132 -6.40 -6.29 8.56
CA ASN A 132 -7.70 -6.12 9.19
C ASN A 132 -7.69 -5.05 10.27
N GLY A 133 -8.81 -4.37 10.47
CA GLY A 133 -8.94 -3.39 11.53
C GLY A 133 -10.21 -2.56 11.43
N THR A 134 -10.31 -1.56 12.30
CA THR A 134 -11.40 -0.58 12.27
C THR A 134 -10.80 0.80 12.12
N LEU A 135 -11.27 1.53 11.12
CA LEU A 135 -11.00 2.94 10.91
C LEU A 135 -12.23 3.75 11.35
N THR A 136 -12.02 4.98 11.80
CA THR A 136 -13.09 5.82 12.37
C THR A 136 -13.06 7.23 11.78
N ASP A 137 -14.21 7.74 11.36
CA ASP A 137 -14.41 9.16 11.01
C ASP A 137 -15.53 9.73 11.89
N GLY A 138 -15.17 10.55 12.88
CA GLY A 138 -16.13 11.09 13.84
C GLY A 138 -16.85 9.99 14.65
N SER A 139 -18.12 9.74 14.31
CA SER A 139 -18.96 8.70 14.94
C SER A 139 -19.12 7.44 14.11
N ASP A 140 -18.60 7.43 12.88
CA ASP A 140 -18.75 6.35 11.93
C ASP A 140 -17.56 5.39 12.03
N ASP A 141 -17.89 4.10 12.10
CA ASP A 141 -16.92 3.01 12.13
C ASP A 141 -16.89 2.32 10.76
N TYR A 142 -15.68 2.08 10.26
CA TYR A 142 -15.41 1.36 9.03
C TYR A 142 -14.58 0.12 9.35
N LEU A 143 -15.22 -1.05 9.27
CA LEU A 143 -14.54 -2.34 9.42
C LEU A 143 -13.86 -2.70 8.11
N ILE A 144 -12.54 -2.90 8.16
CA ILE A 144 -11.72 -3.31 7.03
C ILE A 144 -11.37 -4.79 7.16
N ASP A 145 -11.67 -5.55 6.11
CA ASP A 145 -11.29 -6.93 5.91
C ASP A 145 -10.57 -7.03 4.55
N ALA A 146 -9.25 -7.14 4.57
CA ALA A 146 -8.45 -7.00 3.37
C ALA A 146 -7.22 -7.91 3.36
N GLU A 147 -6.57 -7.98 2.22
CA GLU A 147 -5.32 -8.70 2.00
C GLU A 147 -4.28 -7.75 1.42
N ILE A 148 -3.02 -7.99 1.80
CA ILE A 148 -1.85 -7.44 1.10
C ILE A 148 -1.20 -8.55 0.30
N GLU A 149 -0.73 -8.22 -0.89
CA GLU A 149 0.12 -9.09 -1.70
C GLU A 149 1.29 -8.27 -2.23
N GLY A 150 2.50 -8.81 -2.20
CA GLY A 150 3.65 -8.04 -2.64
C GLY A 150 4.94 -8.80 -2.89
N ASP A 151 5.95 -8.01 -3.27
CA ASP A 151 7.28 -8.48 -3.61
C ASP A 151 8.35 -7.83 -2.77
N PHE A 152 9.41 -8.60 -2.50
CA PHE A 152 10.68 -8.06 -2.05
C PHE A 152 11.44 -7.49 -3.24
N LEU A 153 11.99 -6.29 -3.08
CA LEU A 153 12.61 -5.52 -4.16
C LEU A 153 14.09 -5.22 -3.84
N GLY A 154 14.89 -5.13 -4.89
CA GLY A 154 16.30 -4.79 -4.84
C GLY A 154 17.20 -5.94 -4.36
N ALA A 155 18.51 -5.78 -4.58
CA ALA A 155 19.49 -6.67 -3.97
C ALA A 155 19.33 -6.64 -2.44
N ASP A 156 19.45 -7.80 -1.81
CA ASP A 156 19.34 -7.97 -0.34
C ASP A 156 18.02 -7.49 0.28
N GLN A 157 16.93 -7.46 -0.50
CA GLN A 157 15.58 -7.10 -0.05
C GLN A 157 15.57 -5.73 0.64
N THR A 158 16.08 -4.71 -0.07
CA THR A 158 16.18 -3.35 0.45
C THR A 158 14.84 -2.64 0.51
N ALA A 159 13.83 -3.13 -0.21
CA ALA A 159 12.47 -2.61 -0.14
C ALA A 159 11.43 -3.72 -0.33
N VAL A 160 10.18 -3.37 -0.10
CA VAL A 160 8.99 -4.15 -0.44
C VAL A 160 7.98 -3.26 -1.14
N GLY A 161 7.12 -3.85 -1.96
CA GLY A 161 5.99 -3.14 -2.55
C GLY A 161 4.93 -4.09 -3.07
N GLY A 162 3.71 -3.61 -3.23
CA GLY A 162 2.61 -4.47 -3.61
C GLY A 162 1.24 -3.78 -3.64
N LEU A 163 0.20 -4.62 -3.63
CA LEU A 163 -1.19 -4.22 -3.67
C LEU A 163 -1.86 -4.45 -2.33
N VAL A 164 -2.94 -3.72 -2.11
CA VAL A 164 -3.91 -3.94 -1.04
C VAL A 164 -5.27 -4.04 -1.71
N PHE A 165 -6.09 -5.01 -1.34
CA PHE A 165 -7.47 -5.09 -1.80
C PHE A 165 -8.33 -5.79 -0.76
N GLY A 166 -9.61 -5.44 -0.69
CA GLY A 166 -10.52 -6.03 0.27
C GLY A 166 -11.88 -5.36 0.31
N ASP A 167 -12.60 -5.65 1.39
CA ASP A 167 -13.91 -5.12 1.69
C ASP A 167 -13.84 -4.09 2.83
N ILE A 168 -14.70 -3.09 2.74
CA ILE A 168 -14.96 -2.11 3.78
C ILE A 168 -16.44 -2.16 4.12
N THR A 169 -16.75 -2.33 5.41
CA THR A 169 -18.12 -2.26 5.94
C THR A 169 -18.27 -0.98 6.75
N GLY A 170 -19.09 -0.05 6.26
CA GLY A 170 -19.39 1.23 6.92
C GLY A 170 -20.89 1.52 7.01
N PRO A 171 -21.27 2.78 7.33
CA PRO A 171 -22.68 3.20 7.46
C PRO A 171 -23.51 2.97 6.18
N GLU A 172 -22.88 3.11 5.02
CA GLU A 172 -23.53 2.93 3.70
C GLU A 172 -23.56 1.46 3.23
N GLY A 173 -23.04 0.52 4.02
CA GLY A 173 -22.99 -0.91 3.72
C GLY A 173 -21.59 -1.43 3.43
N ILE A 174 -21.51 -2.48 2.60
CA ILE A 174 -20.26 -3.12 2.18
C ILE A 174 -19.89 -2.63 0.79
N ASP A 175 -18.63 -2.26 0.60
CA ASP A 175 -18.04 -1.95 -0.71
C ASP A 175 -16.62 -2.54 -0.80
N ILE A 176 -16.11 -2.67 -2.02
CA ILE A 176 -14.75 -3.12 -2.32
C ILE A 176 -13.79 -1.94 -2.40
N PHE A 177 -12.55 -2.12 -1.98
CA PHE A 177 -11.50 -1.13 -2.20
C PHE A 177 -10.20 -1.76 -2.66
N ASP A 178 -9.36 -0.92 -3.24
CA ASP A 178 -8.01 -1.27 -3.66
C ASP A 178 -7.00 -0.19 -3.21
N GLY A 179 -5.73 -0.56 -3.29
CA GLY A 179 -4.64 0.21 -2.76
C GLY A 179 -3.28 -0.35 -3.16
N THR A 180 -2.25 0.36 -2.74
CA THR A 180 -0.85 0.02 -3.00
C THR A 180 -0.03 0.32 -1.77
N PHE A 181 1.12 -0.34 -1.61
CA PHE A 181 2.07 0.00 -0.56
C PHE A 181 3.51 -0.09 -1.06
N ALA A 182 4.39 0.62 -0.36
CA ALA A 182 5.83 0.53 -0.53
C ALA A 182 6.51 0.81 0.81
N ALA A 183 7.57 0.07 1.13
CA ALA A 183 8.35 0.32 2.33
C ALA A 183 9.83 -0.02 2.13
N ASP A 184 10.71 0.79 2.72
CA ASP A 184 12.14 0.60 2.70
C ASP A 184 12.59 -0.17 3.93
N ARG A 185 13.60 -1.02 3.76
CA ARG A 185 14.19 -1.76 4.87
C ARG A 185 14.89 -0.79 5.83
N VAL A 186 14.57 -0.91 7.10
CA VAL A 186 15.23 -0.17 8.19
C VAL A 186 16.62 -0.79 8.42
N ALA A 187 17.64 0.05 8.49
CA ALA A 187 18.98 -0.39 8.85
C ALA A 187 19.04 -0.83 10.32
N ASP A 188 19.67 -1.98 10.58
CA ASP A 188 19.92 -2.51 11.94
C ASP A 188 20.89 -1.64 12.76
#